data_AF-A0A6J5FQN3-F1
#
_entry.id   AF-A0A6J5FQN3-F1
#
_cell.length_a   1.000
_cell.length_b   1.000
_cell.length_c   1.000
_cell.angle_alpha   90.00
_cell.angle_beta   90.00
_cell.angle_gamma   90.00
#
_symmetry.space_group_name_H-M   'P 1'
#
loop_
_entity.id
_entity.type
_entity.pdbx_description
1 polymer ?
#
loop_
_entity_poly.entity_id
_entity_poly.type
_entity_poly.pdbx_seq_one_letter_code
_entity_poly.pdbx_strand_id
1 'polypeptide(L)'
;MSNDFAEKDLAHIGNVLCYLEQSAVGARAPETGPMTRLDYWQARVRAILATPALPMHAQRQAKDLLARLDRLKDLRRCATSP
;
A
#
# COMPACT_ATOMS: atom_id res chain seq x y z
N MET A 1 10.67 -16.54 -15.16
CA MET A 1 10.76 -15.06 -15.14
C MET A 1 9.57 -14.46 -14.38
N SER A 2 9.31 -14.89 -13.13
CA SER A 2 8.12 -14.46 -12.37
C SER A 2 8.44 -13.47 -11.24
N ASN A 3 9.72 -13.26 -10.96
CA ASN A 3 10.19 -12.40 -9.89
C ASN A 3 10.03 -10.90 -10.22
N ASP A 4 10.28 -10.55 -11.48
CA ASP A 4 10.24 -9.17 -11.99
C ASP A 4 8.84 -8.56 -11.86
N PHE A 5 7.79 -9.38 -12.02
CA PHE A 5 6.40 -8.93 -11.86
C PHE A 5 6.08 -8.54 -10.42
N ALA A 6 6.53 -9.32 -9.43
CA ALA A 6 6.29 -9.01 -8.02
C ALA A 6 7.02 -7.73 -7.60
N GLU A 7 8.26 -7.54 -8.08
CA GLU A 7 9.05 -6.35 -7.80
C GLU A 7 8.43 -5.09 -8.43
N LYS A 8 7.94 -5.19 -9.66
CA LYS A 8 7.24 -4.09 -10.33
C LYS A 8 5.89 -3.78 -9.67
N ASP A 9 5.15 -4.80 -9.23
CA ASP A 9 3.89 -4.60 -8.51
C ASP A 9 4.16 -3.88 -7.17
N LEU A 10 5.19 -4.28 -6.43
CA LEU A 10 5.60 -3.61 -5.19
C LEU A 10 6.05 -2.17 -5.41
N ALA A 11 6.83 -1.89 -6.47
CA ALA A 11 7.22 -0.54 -6.82
C ALA A 11 6.01 0.33 -7.22
N HIS A 12 5.07 -0.25 -7.97
CA HIS A 12 3.84 0.43 -8.34
C HIS A 12 2.95 0.73 -7.12
N ILE A 13 2.77 -0.24 -6.22
CA ILE A 13 2.05 -0.07 -4.95
C ILE A 13 2.71 1.05 -4.14
N GLY A 14 4.04 1.05 -3.99
CA GLY A 14 4.77 2.10 -3.28
C GLY A 14 4.54 3.49 -3.86
N ASN A 15 4.52 3.62 -5.19
CA ASN A 15 4.25 4.90 -5.84
C ASN A 15 2.79 5.38 -5.61
N VAL A 16 1.82 4.47 -5.70
CA VAL A 16 0.42 4.79 -5.40
C VAL A 16 0.23 5.17 -3.93
N LEU A 17 0.89 4.48 -3.00
CA LEU A 17 0.85 4.84 -1.59
C LEU A 17 1.44 6.22 -1.34
N CYS A 18 2.61 6.53 -1.91
CA CYS A 18 3.21 7.85 -1.79
C CYS A 18 2.28 8.97 -2.29
N TYR A 19 1.58 8.71 -3.40
CA TYR A 19 0.54 9.62 -3.91
C TYR A 19 -0.65 9.76 -2.94
N LEU A 20 -1.12 8.65 -2.35
CA LEU A 20 -2.19 8.66 -1.36
C LEU A 20 -1.80 9.34 -0.04
N GLU A 21 -0.55 9.20 0.41
CA GLU A 21 0.01 9.90 1.58
C GLU A 21 0.01 11.41 1.36
N GLN A 22 0.53 11.87 0.22
CA GLN A 22 0.55 13.28 -0.15
C GLN A 22 -0.87 13.84 -0.33
N SER A 23 -1.76 13.06 -0.95
CA SER A 23 -3.16 13.44 -1.14
C SER A 23 -3.95 13.49 0.18
N ALA A 24 -3.63 12.62 1.14
CA ALA A 24 -4.24 12.66 2.48
C ALA A 24 -3.80 13.91 3.28
N VAL A 25 -2.57 14.38 3.09
CA VAL A 25 -2.06 15.64 3.68
C VAL A 25 -2.71 16.88 3.05
N GLY A 26 -3.09 16.82 1.77
CA GLY A 26 -3.54 17.98 0.98
C GLY A 26 -5.02 18.39 1.11
N ALA A 27 -5.84 17.66 1.87
CA ALA A 27 -7.29 17.84 1.97
C ALA A 27 -8.08 17.54 0.67
N ARG A 28 -9.15 16.76 0.83
CA ARG A 28 -10.26 16.53 -0.14
C ARG A 28 -9.87 15.84 -1.46
N ALA A 29 -9.32 14.63 -1.41
CA ALA A 29 -9.51 13.71 -2.54
C ALA A 29 -10.79 12.90 -2.33
N PRO A 30 -11.71 12.84 -3.31
CA PRO A 30 -12.95 12.08 -3.19
C PRO A 30 -12.63 10.60 -2.98
N GLU A 31 -13.16 10.04 -1.89
CA GLU A 31 -12.95 8.68 -1.40
C GLU A 31 -13.67 7.61 -2.25
N THR A 32 -13.83 7.82 -3.55
CA THR A 32 -14.74 7.05 -4.40
C THR A 32 -14.03 6.33 -5.54
N GLY A 33 -12.83 5.80 -5.28
CA GLY A 33 -12.11 4.91 -6.20
C GLY A 33 -11.56 3.66 -5.50
N PRO A 34 -11.48 2.50 -6.17
CA PRO A 34 -10.79 1.32 -5.65
C PRO A 34 -9.31 1.59 -5.35
N MET A 35 -8.70 2.53 -6.07
CA MET A 35 -7.35 3.04 -5.82
C MET A 35 -7.23 3.82 -4.50
N THR A 36 -8.33 4.30 -3.93
CA THR A 36 -8.36 5.05 -2.66
C THR A 36 -8.60 4.16 -1.44
N ARG A 37 -8.99 2.90 -1.65
CA ARG A 37 -9.26 1.94 -0.55
C ARG A 37 -7.94 1.32 -0.09
N LEU A 38 -7.42 1.79 1.03
CA LEU A 38 -6.22 1.25 1.69
C LEU A 38 -6.33 -0.27 1.93
N ASP A 39 -7.55 -0.77 2.20
CA ASP A 39 -7.82 -2.20 2.42
C ASP A 39 -7.52 -3.07 1.17
N TYR A 40 -7.80 -2.55 -0.03
CA TYR A 40 -7.49 -3.24 -1.29
C TYR A 40 -5.98 -3.40 -1.48
N TRP A 41 -5.21 -2.32 -1.23
CA TRP A 41 -3.76 -2.36 -1.31
C TRP A 41 -3.15 -3.28 -0.24
N GLN A 42 -3.70 -3.28 0.97
CA GLN A 42 -3.29 -4.18 2.04
C GLN A 42 -3.50 -5.66 1.65
N ALA A 43 -4.66 -6.00 1.08
CA ALA A 43 -4.94 -7.35 0.60
C ALA A 43 -3.97 -7.75 -0.53
N ARG A 44 -3.66 -6.82 -1.45
CA ARG A 44 -2.73 -7.07 -2.55
C ARG A 44 -1.30 -7.33 -2.07
N VAL A 45 -0.78 -6.53 -1.14
CA VAL A 45 0.55 -6.76 -0.54
C VAL A 45 0.61 -8.09 0.22
N ARG A 46 -0.46 -8.46 0.94
CA ARG A 46 -0.55 -9.78 1.60
C ARG A 46 -0.55 -10.94 0.61
N ALA A 47 -1.22 -10.80 -0.52
CA ALA A 47 -1.21 -11.81 -1.59
C ALA A 47 0.20 -11.98 -2.18
N ILE A 48 0.95 -10.89 -2.37
CA ILE A 48 2.36 -10.94 -2.81
C ILE A 48 3.21 -11.67 -1.77
N LEU A 49 3.05 -11.35 -0.48
CA LEU A 49 3.76 -12.04 0.62
C LEU A 49 3.41 -13.52 0.73
N ALA A 50 2.19 -13.92 0.35
CA ALA A 50 1.76 -15.31 0.34
C ALA A 50 2.34 -16.12 -0.84
N THR A 51 3.05 -15.47 -1.78
CA THR A 51 3.63 -16.14 -2.94
C THR A 51 4.84 -16.98 -2.52
N PRO A 52 4.80 -18.32 -2.69
CA PRO A 52 5.95 -19.17 -2.40
C PRO A 52 7.09 -18.83 -3.37
N ALA A 53 8.30 -18.65 -2.84
CA ALA A 53 9.50 -18.16 -3.55
C ALA A 53 9.58 -16.64 -3.78
N LEU A 54 8.85 -15.82 -3.02
CA LEU A 54 9.12 -14.38 -2.99
C LEU A 54 10.53 -14.13 -2.41
N PRO A 55 11.39 -13.36 -3.08
CA PRO A 55 12.77 -13.13 -2.66
C PRO A 55 12.79 -12.24 -1.41
N MET A 56 13.86 -12.36 -0.62
CA MET A 56 13.94 -11.68 0.68
C MET A 56 13.83 -10.16 0.58
N HIS A 57 14.33 -9.54 -0.50
CA HIS A 57 14.21 -8.10 -0.70
C HIS A 57 12.77 -7.67 -0.98
N ALA A 58 12.04 -8.40 -1.83
CA ALA A 58 10.63 -8.14 -2.12
C ALA A 58 9.76 -8.39 -0.88
N GLN A 59 10.06 -9.40 -0.06
CA GLN A 59 9.41 -9.60 1.24
C GLN A 59 9.62 -8.40 2.17
N ARG A 60 10.85 -7.86 2.24
CA ARG A 60 11.15 -6.68 3.07
C ARG A 60 10.41 -5.45 2.58
N GLN A 61 10.37 -5.22 1.25
CA GLN A 61 9.60 -4.13 0.64
C GLN A 61 8.10 -4.27 0.92
N ALA A 62 7.54 -5.47 0.77
CA ALA A 62 6.14 -5.73 1.06
C ALA A 62 5.77 -5.46 2.53
N LYS A 63 6.63 -5.86 3.48
CA LYS A 63 6.43 -5.57 4.91
C LYS A 63 6.50 -4.06 5.20
N ASP A 64 7.42 -3.33 4.58
CA ASP A 64 7.51 -1.87 4.71
C ASP A 64 6.24 -1.17 4.20
N LEU A 65 5.76 -1.58 3.01
CA LEU A 65 4.52 -1.06 2.42
C LEU A 65 3.30 -1.34 3.31
N LEU A 66 3.22 -2.52 3.93
CA LEU A 66 2.18 -2.86 4.90
C LEU A 66 2.22 -1.95 6.13
N ALA A 67 3.39 -1.65 6.67
CA ALA A 67 3.54 -0.74 7.81
C ALA A 67 3.13 0.70 7.47
N ARG A 68 3.44 1.18 6.26
CA ARG A 68 3.00 2.50 5.78
C ARG A 68 1.49 2.56 5.61
N LEU A 69 0.88 1.52 5.02
CA LEU A 69 -0.56 1.38 4.88
C LEU A 69 -1.30 1.41 6.22
N ASP A 70 -0.78 0.72 7.23
CA ASP A 70 -1.33 0.70 8.58
C ASP A 70 -1.28 2.10 9.22
N ARG A 71 -0.14 2.81 9.12
CA ARG A 71 -0.01 4.20 9.57
C ARG A 71 -0.96 5.15 8.86
N LEU A 72 -1.10 5.04 7.54
CA LEU A 72 -2.05 5.81 6.74
C LEU A 72 -3.50 5.61 7.20
N LYS A 73 -3.85 4.35 7.50
CA LYS A 73 -5.19 3.98 8.00
C LYS A 73 -5.43 4.55 9.40
N ASP A 74 -4.41 4.54 10.26
CA ASP A 74 -4.45 5.16 11.59
C ASP A 74 -4.59 6.68 11.51
N LEU A 75 -3.80 7.34 10.66
CA LEU A 75 -3.89 8.79 10.40
C LEU A 75 -5.28 9.21 9.90
N ARG A 76 -5.87 8.45 8.97
CA ARG A 76 -7.24 8.71 8.51
C ARG A 76 -8.29 8.48 9.59
N ARG A 77 -8.08 7.47 10.46
CA ARG A 77 -8.97 7.22 11.61
C ARG A 77 -8.89 8.35 12.62
N CYS A 78 -7.69 8.82 12.95
CA CYS A 78 -7.48 9.96 13.86
C CYS A 78 -8.06 11.27 13.31
N ALA A 79 -7.92 11.52 11.99
CA ALA A 79 -8.51 12.70 11.35
C ALA A 79 -10.06 12.67 11.27
N THR A 80 -10.68 11.51 11.51
CA THR A 80 -12.14 11.33 11.52
C THR A 80 -12.72 11.30 12.94
N SER A 81 -11.90 11.55 13.97
CA SER A 81 -12.36 11.65 15.35
C SER A 81 -12.62 13.13 15.71
N PRO A 82 -13.86 13.51 16.08
CA PRO A 82 -14.22 14.88 16.48
C PRO A 82 -13.64 15.30 17.83
#